data_AF-A0A947HIK4-F1
#
_entry.id   AF-A0A947HIK4-F1
#
_cell.length_a   1.000
_cell.length_b   1.000
_cell.length_c   1.000
_cell.angle_alpha   90.00
_cell.angle_beta   90.00
_cell.angle_gamma   90.00
#
_symmetry.space_group_name_H-M   'P 1'
#
loop_
_entity.id
_entity.type
_entity.pdbx_description
1 polymer ?
#
loop_
_entity_poly.entity_id
_entity_poly.type
_entity_poly.pdbx_seq_one_letter_code
_entity_poly.pdbx_strand_id
1 'polypeptide(L)'
;MAVLIPLLLATAACSSGPRQPVVPSTLQVDHVWVALGRAGGIPSDAELFIKMGDKARLYVVVEAVDKKTRKRHTFATVPKIKKGGRTIKTERWPSRTAGALDLSVYRLEADPPDGGIYDNTGTLEHRWLGAARESHPEKWHWCPIDLVETDTGWGSVWEHAVDATGTTTTDYGGLGTMRFVVHVAQGKREVWSRGREHADKAGLRRGLPTVRVRRDDTAVGYMTELINVPYVFGSSSPGDANTDHQAERAVGADCADLIVYGWRRAGRKVPYTYSQGLKKYTRRMATVLGDQSDVYRNDAGQPLRFGKEVAVGDLLIWKGHVAVVAGADRSGYLTSDTPVLHTVVEAPELEPLGKMGFGFPDGNFEVRRYRGK
;
A
#
# COMPACT_ATOMS: atom_id res chain seq x y z
N MET A 1 -36.14 4.30 -53.45
CA MET A 1 -34.99 5.15 -53.10
C MET A 1 -33.86 4.25 -52.64
N ALA A 2 -32.88 4.00 -53.51
CA ALA A 2 -31.71 3.19 -53.21
C ALA A 2 -30.53 4.13 -52.96
N VAL A 3 -29.85 3.98 -51.83
CA VAL A 3 -28.71 4.81 -51.42
C VAL A 3 -27.42 4.07 -51.80
N LEU A 4 -26.63 4.66 -52.69
CA LEU A 4 -25.28 4.22 -53.02
C LEU A 4 -24.30 4.64 -51.92
N ILE A 5 -23.48 3.69 -51.44
CA ILE A 5 -22.33 3.93 -50.55
C ILE A 5 -21.06 3.81 -51.40
N PRO A 6 -20.13 4.79 -51.41
CA PRO A 6 -18.88 4.66 -52.14
C PRO A 6 -17.85 3.88 -51.31
N LEU A 7 -17.29 2.86 -51.94
CA LEU A 7 -16.19 2.04 -51.45
C LEU A 7 -14.86 2.77 -51.71
N LEU A 8 -14.23 3.32 -50.68
CA LEU A 8 -12.87 3.90 -50.77
C LEU A 8 -11.83 2.80 -50.47
N LEU A 9 -11.17 2.31 -51.52
CA LEU A 9 -9.96 1.50 -51.45
C LEU A 9 -8.74 2.40 -51.27
N ALA A 10 -8.18 2.45 -50.06
CA ALA A 10 -6.89 3.07 -49.80
C ALA A 10 -5.77 2.03 -49.89
N THR A 11 -4.98 2.06 -50.97
CA THR A 11 -3.76 1.27 -51.14
C THR A 11 -2.57 1.96 -50.47
N ALA A 12 -2.25 1.58 -49.23
CA ALA A 12 -1.02 2.00 -48.58
C ALA A 12 0.15 1.11 -49.05
N ALA A 13 1.01 1.67 -49.90
CA ALA A 13 2.26 1.02 -50.31
C ALA A 13 3.29 1.10 -49.16
N CYS A 14 3.40 0.03 -48.37
CA CYS A 14 4.48 -0.13 -47.39
C CYS A 14 5.81 -0.35 -48.11
N SER A 15 6.67 0.67 -48.19
CA SER A 15 8.04 0.51 -48.66
C SER A 15 8.86 -0.24 -47.60
N SER A 16 8.98 -1.56 -47.75
CA SER A 16 9.88 -2.38 -46.93
C SER A 16 11.34 -2.14 -47.37
N GLY A 17 11.98 -1.11 -46.81
CA GLY A 17 13.42 -0.94 -46.96
C GLY A 17 14.18 -2.18 -46.46
N PRO A 18 15.39 -2.45 -46.98
CA PRO A 18 16.18 -3.61 -46.60
C PRO A 18 16.45 -3.61 -45.09
N ARG A 19 16.00 -4.66 -44.39
CA ARG A 19 16.29 -4.87 -42.97
C ARG A 19 17.80 -4.97 -42.81
N GLN A 20 18.43 -4.02 -42.12
CA GLN A 20 19.84 -4.13 -41.76
C GLN A 20 20.07 -5.42 -40.97
N PRO A 21 21.17 -6.15 -41.21
CA PRO A 21 21.51 -7.35 -40.47
C PRO A 21 21.63 -6.99 -38.98
N VAL A 22 20.81 -7.64 -38.15
CA VAL A 22 20.86 -7.51 -36.70
C VAL A 22 22.14 -8.16 -36.21
N VAL A 23 23.15 -7.35 -35.88
CA VAL A 23 24.36 -7.86 -35.21
C VAL A 23 23.93 -8.37 -33.84
N PRO A 24 24.26 -9.63 -33.47
CA PRO A 24 23.92 -10.17 -32.16
C PRO A 24 24.50 -9.29 -31.05
N SER A 25 23.62 -8.80 -30.17
CA SER A 25 24.02 -8.06 -28.99
C SER A 25 25.01 -8.86 -28.15
N THR A 26 26.10 -8.22 -27.72
CA THR A 26 26.99 -8.79 -26.71
C THR A 26 26.43 -8.63 -25.30
N LEU A 27 25.49 -7.69 -25.08
CA LEU A 27 24.88 -7.43 -23.79
C LEU A 27 23.76 -8.43 -23.52
N GLN A 28 23.86 -9.15 -22.39
CA GLN A 28 22.81 -10.02 -21.87
C GLN A 28 22.29 -9.48 -20.54
N VAL A 29 20.97 -9.26 -20.45
CA VAL A 29 20.33 -8.87 -19.19
C VAL A 29 20.54 -9.96 -18.14
N ASP A 30 21.10 -9.60 -16.99
CA ASP A 30 21.39 -10.51 -15.88
C ASP A 30 20.39 -10.33 -14.73
N HIS A 31 20.04 -9.07 -14.43
CA HIS A 31 19.16 -8.72 -13.33
C HIS A 31 18.35 -7.46 -13.66
N VAL A 32 17.12 -7.38 -13.15
CA VAL A 32 16.29 -6.17 -13.23
C VAL A 32 15.74 -5.81 -11.86
N TRP A 33 15.58 -4.52 -11.60
CA TRP A 33 14.94 -4.00 -10.39
C TRP A 33 14.35 -2.61 -10.62
N VAL A 34 13.57 -2.15 -9.65
CA VAL A 34 12.95 -0.82 -9.66
C VAL A 34 13.65 0.10 -8.68
N ALA A 35 14.03 1.29 -9.16
CA ALA A 35 14.41 2.40 -8.30
C ALA A 35 13.26 3.39 -8.19
N LEU A 36 12.98 3.86 -6.97
CA LEU A 36 11.98 4.89 -6.69
C LEU A 36 12.66 6.18 -6.23
N GLY A 37 12.13 7.33 -6.63
CA GLY A 37 12.65 8.62 -6.17
C GLY A 37 11.64 9.76 -6.28
N ARG A 38 11.85 10.79 -5.45
CA ARG A 38 11.19 12.09 -5.63
C ARG A 38 11.72 12.78 -6.88
N ALA A 39 10.90 13.62 -7.50
CA ALA A 39 11.36 14.47 -8.60
C ALA A 39 12.62 15.27 -8.20
N GLY A 40 13.68 15.17 -9.00
CA GLY A 40 14.98 15.83 -8.75
C GLY A 40 15.91 15.11 -7.76
N GLY A 41 15.45 14.06 -7.08
CA GLY A 41 16.28 13.23 -6.20
C GLY A 41 17.04 12.12 -6.93
N ILE A 42 18.05 11.53 -6.27
CA ILE A 42 18.69 10.29 -6.75
C ILE A 42 17.77 9.12 -6.36
N PRO A 43 17.17 8.39 -7.31
CA PRO A 43 16.28 7.27 -6.99
C PRO A 43 17.06 6.10 -6.40
N SER A 44 16.37 5.26 -5.62
CA SER A 44 16.97 4.14 -4.88
C SER A 44 16.11 2.88 -4.87
N ASP A 45 16.71 1.75 -4.54
CA ASP A 45 16.03 0.48 -4.23
C ASP A 45 15.33 0.45 -2.84
N ALA A 46 15.45 1.51 -2.05
CA ALA A 46 14.77 1.63 -0.76
C ALA A 46 13.30 2.03 -0.92
N GLU A 47 12.50 1.77 0.13
CA GLU A 47 11.14 2.27 0.22
C GLU A 47 11.10 3.80 0.14
N LEU A 48 10.17 4.32 -0.65
CA LEU A 48 9.97 5.75 -0.85
C LEU A 48 8.76 6.22 -0.04
N PHE A 49 9.01 6.99 1.01
CA PHE A 49 7.97 7.63 1.81
C PHE A 49 7.73 9.06 1.32
N ILE A 50 6.49 9.39 0.95
CA ILE A 50 6.12 10.73 0.45
C ILE A 50 4.81 11.20 1.07
N LYS A 51 4.53 12.49 0.95
CA LYS A 51 3.23 13.08 1.29
C LYS A 51 2.37 13.20 0.03
N MET A 52 1.06 13.23 0.23
CA MET A 52 0.11 13.56 -0.81
C MET A 52 0.49 14.90 -1.47
N GLY A 53 0.53 14.92 -2.80
CA GLY A 53 0.99 16.05 -3.62
C GLY A 53 2.49 16.05 -3.94
N ASP A 54 3.32 15.25 -3.26
CA ASP A 54 4.70 15.02 -3.68
C ASP A 54 4.74 14.24 -5.00
N LYS A 55 5.70 14.56 -5.86
CA LYS A 55 5.91 13.85 -7.13
C LYS A 55 6.90 12.70 -6.94
N ALA A 56 6.44 11.47 -7.12
CA ALA A 56 7.28 10.28 -7.17
C ALA A 56 7.41 9.72 -8.60
N ARG A 57 8.56 9.11 -8.87
CA ARG A 57 8.85 8.44 -10.13
C ARG A 57 9.45 7.07 -9.87
N LEU A 58 9.06 6.14 -10.72
CA LEU A 58 9.64 4.82 -10.89
C LEU A 58 10.66 4.86 -12.03
N TYR A 59 11.76 4.13 -11.86
CA TYR A 59 12.78 3.92 -12.88
C TYR A 59 13.09 2.43 -12.97
N VAL A 60 13.02 1.89 -14.19
CA VAL A 60 13.46 0.53 -14.49
C VAL A 60 14.98 0.52 -14.56
N VAL A 61 15.61 -0.36 -13.78
CA VAL A 61 17.06 -0.53 -13.75
C VAL A 61 17.43 -1.91 -14.28
N VAL A 62 18.19 -1.92 -15.38
CA VAL A 62 18.66 -3.15 -16.02
C VAL A 62 20.15 -3.32 -15.77
N GLU A 63 20.54 -4.45 -15.18
CA GLU A 63 21.93 -4.86 -15.05
C GLU A 63 22.23 -5.93 -16.09
N ALA A 64 23.24 -5.69 -16.93
CA ALA A 64 23.62 -6.62 -17.99
C ALA A 64 25.12 -6.93 -17.96
N VAL A 65 25.47 -8.08 -18.53
CA VAL A 65 26.85 -8.51 -18.72
C VAL A 65 27.17 -8.47 -20.20
N ASP A 66 28.26 -7.82 -20.57
CA ASP A 66 28.82 -7.96 -21.91
C ASP A 66 29.51 -9.34 -22.02
N LYS A 67 29.01 -10.20 -22.92
CA LYS A 67 29.48 -11.58 -23.07
C LYS A 67 30.95 -11.69 -23.48
N LYS A 68 31.49 -10.71 -24.21
CA LYS A 68 32.86 -10.73 -24.71
C LYS A 68 33.84 -10.27 -23.64
N THR A 69 33.52 -9.18 -22.94
CA THR A 69 34.42 -8.57 -21.96
C THR A 69 34.17 -9.02 -20.52
N ARG A 70 33.03 -9.68 -20.27
CA ARG A 70 32.52 -10.05 -18.94
C ARG A 70 32.25 -8.85 -18.01
N LYS A 71 32.30 -7.63 -18.54
CA LYS A 71 32.03 -6.41 -17.78
C LYS A 71 30.53 -6.29 -17.46
N ARG A 72 30.22 -5.87 -16.23
CA ARG A 72 28.85 -5.54 -15.80
C ARG A 72 28.54 -4.07 -16.09
N HIS A 73 27.34 -3.84 -16.60
CA HIS A 73 26.79 -2.53 -16.90
C HIS A 73 25.45 -2.36 -16.18
N THR A 74 25.12 -1.12 -15.82
CA THR A 74 23.85 -0.76 -15.19
C THR A 74 23.20 0.33 -16.02
N PHE A 75 21.97 0.09 -16.46
CA PHE A 75 21.23 0.95 -17.37
C PHE A 75 19.99 1.53 -16.71
N ALA A 76 19.77 2.83 -16.90
CA ALA A 76 18.58 3.57 -16.48
C ALA A 76 18.47 4.87 -17.30
N THR A 77 17.33 5.56 -17.23
CA THR A 77 17.14 6.87 -17.87
C THR A 77 17.82 8.02 -17.13
N VAL A 78 18.05 7.85 -15.83
CA VAL A 78 18.79 8.79 -14.97
C VAL A 78 20.29 8.46 -14.99
N PRO A 79 21.19 9.40 -14.65
CA PRO A 79 22.64 9.18 -14.67
C PRO A 79 23.21 8.51 -13.41
N LYS A 80 22.43 8.50 -12.31
CA LYS A 80 22.84 7.93 -11.02
C LYS A 80 21.63 7.32 -10.31
N ILE A 81 21.86 6.21 -9.62
CA ILE A 81 20.90 5.53 -8.75
C ILE A 81 21.58 5.10 -7.45
N LYS A 82 20.82 4.79 -6.40
CA LYS A 82 21.33 4.14 -5.18
C LYS A 82 20.88 2.69 -5.10
N LYS A 83 21.80 1.79 -4.77
CA LYS A 83 21.52 0.38 -4.47
C LYS A 83 22.19 -0.01 -3.16
N GLY A 84 21.42 -0.46 -2.17
CA GLY A 84 21.95 -0.75 -0.84
C GLY A 84 22.72 0.42 -0.22
N GLY A 85 22.25 1.65 -0.43
CA GLY A 85 22.88 2.89 0.05
C GLY A 85 24.08 3.40 -0.76
N ARG A 86 24.61 2.62 -1.72
CA ARG A 86 25.74 3.02 -2.57
C ARG A 86 25.25 3.68 -3.85
N THR A 87 25.88 4.78 -4.26
CA THR A 87 25.55 5.47 -5.53
C THR A 87 26.28 4.79 -6.69
N ILE A 88 25.53 4.42 -7.72
CA ILE A 88 26.03 3.75 -8.94
C ILE A 88 25.78 4.68 -10.12
N LYS A 89 26.74 4.76 -11.04
CA LYS A 89 26.57 5.45 -12.33
C LYS A 89 25.81 4.54 -13.29
N THR A 90 24.92 5.13 -14.06
CA THR A 90 24.09 4.41 -15.03
C THR A 90 24.34 4.93 -16.45
N GLU A 91 24.13 4.03 -17.40
CA GLU A 91 24.22 4.30 -18.84
C GLU A 91 22.82 4.21 -19.46
N ARG A 92 22.62 4.76 -20.66
CA ARG A 92 21.39 4.49 -21.42
C ARG A 92 21.53 3.16 -22.16
N TRP A 93 20.45 2.38 -22.21
CA TRP A 93 20.44 1.13 -22.96
C TRP A 93 20.70 1.39 -24.45
N PRO A 94 21.71 0.74 -25.07
CA PRO A 94 22.08 1.03 -26.45
C PRO A 94 21.20 0.25 -27.43
N SER A 95 19.91 0.62 -27.53
CA SER A 95 18.89 -0.13 -28.28
C SER A 95 19.24 -0.42 -29.75
N ARG A 96 20.02 0.45 -30.39
CA ARG A 96 20.48 0.27 -31.78
C ARG A 96 21.45 -0.90 -31.95
N THR A 97 22.29 -1.19 -30.95
CA THR A 97 23.31 -2.23 -31.02
C THR A 97 22.97 -3.45 -30.20
N ALA A 98 22.20 -3.28 -29.12
CA ALA A 98 21.82 -4.35 -28.21
C ALA A 98 20.42 -4.95 -28.45
N GLY A 99 19.67 -4.37 -29.40
CA GLY A 99 18.26 -4.66 -29.59
C GLY A 99 17.38 -3.91 -28.58
N ALA A 100 16.09 -3.75 -28.91
CA ALA A 100 15.11 -3.25 -27.97
C ALA A 100 14.86 -4.27 -26.85
N LEU A 101 14.59 -3.78 -25.64
CA LEU A 101 14.04 -4.58 -24.56
C LEU A 101 12.53 -4.39 -24.54
N ASP A 102 11.81 -5.47 -24.29
CA ASP A 102 10.40 -5.38 -23.95
C ASP A 102 10.30 -5.33 -22.41
N LEU A 103 9.74 -4.24 -21.91
CA LEU A 103 9.62 -3.94 -20.49
C LEU A 103 8.14 -3.97 -20.10
N SER A 104 7.83 -4.67 -19.01
CA SER A 104 6.50 -4.65 -18.41
C SER A 104 6.63 -4.32 -16.94
N VAL A 105 5.78 -3.42 -16.44
CA VAL A 105 5.73 -3.03 -15.03
C VAL A 105 4.41 -3.52 -14.46
N TYR A 106 4.48 -4.19 -13.32
CA TYR A 106 3.34 -4.72 -12.59
C TYR A 106 3.19 -4.02 -11.25
N ARG A 107 1.94 -3.84 -10.81
CA ARG A 107 1.58 -3.53 -9.43
C ARG A 107 1.52 -4.83 -8.65
N LEU A 108 2.10 -4.84 -7.45
CA LEU A 108 2.01 -5.95 -6.52
C LEU A 108 1.16 -5.56 -5.32
N GLU A 109 -0.05 -6.10 -5.27
CA GLU A 109 -1.10 -5.75 -4.32
C GLU A 109 -1.59 -6.99 -3.58
N ALA A 110 -2.20 -6.78 -2.42
CA ALA A 110 -3.01 -7.82 -1.81
C ALA A 110 -4.33 -7.94 -2.59
N ASP A 111 -4.82 -9.16 -2.73
CA ASP A 111 -6.08 -9.50 -3.39
C ASP A 111 -6.97 -10.25 -2.39
N PRO A 112 -7.45 -9.57 -1.33
CA PRO A 112 -8.30 -10.22 -0.35
C PRO A 112 -9.58 -10.72 -1.03
N PRO A 113 -10.05 -11.93 -0.71
CA PRO A 113 -11.35 -12.38 -1.19
C PRO A 113 -12.44 -11.41 -0.70
N ASP A 114 -13.45 -11.16 -1.53
CA ASP A 114 -14.56 -10.26 -1.19
C ASP A 114 -15.18 -10.63 0.18
N GLY A 115 -15.13 -9.68 1.12
CA GLY A 115 -15.63 -9.88 2.49
C GLY A 115 -14.84 -10.90 3.33
N GLY A 116 -13.67 -11.32 2.87
CA GLY A 116 -12.81 -12.27 3.56
C GLY A 116 -11.82 -11.62 4.52
N ILE A 117 -11.59 -12.28 5.66
CA ILE A 117 -10.66 -11.83 6.69
C ILE A 117 -9.44 -12.74 6.71
N TYR A 118 -8.25 -12.16 6.64
CA TYR A 118 -7.03 -12.90 6.99
C TYR A 118 -6.97 -13.08 8.51
N ASP A 119 -6.88 -14.33 8.97
CA ASP A 119 -6.81 -14.66 10.40
C ASP A 119 -5.42 -15.17 10.77
N ASN A 120 -4.72 -14.48 11.66
CA ASN A 120 -3.47 -14.96 12.23
C ASN A 120 -3.63 -15.67 13.57
N THR A 121 -4.80 -15.62 14.22
CA THR A 121 -5.02 -16.23 15.53
C THR A 121 -5.60 -17.65 15.41
N GLY A 122 -6.28 -17.94 14.30
CA GLY A 122 -7.02 -19.19 14.12
C GLY A 122 -8.22 -19.29 15.08
N THR A 123 -8.72 -18.14 15.55
CA THR A 123 -9.81 -18.07 16.53
C THR A 123 -11.03 -17.34 15.99
N LEU A 124 -11.00 -16.81 14.77
CA LEU A 124 -12.21 -16.25 14.17
C LEU A 124 -13.23 -17.36 13.91
N GLU A 125 -14.49 -17.10 14.29
CA GLU A 125 -15.56 -18.04 13.99
C GLU A 125 -15.70 -18.17 12.46
N HIS A 126 -15.98 -19.39 11.98
CA HIS A 126 -16.10 -19.70 10.55
C HIS A 126 -16.99 -18.74 9.75
N ARG A 127 -18.02 -18.15 10.36
CA ARG A 127 -18.91 -17.17 9.70
C ARG A 127 -18.23 -15.86 9.28
N TRP A 128 -17.06 -15.54 9.85
CA TRP A 128 -16.27 -14.35 9.51
C TRP A 128 -15.19 -14.63 8.47
N LEU A 129 -14.99 -15.90 8.11
CA LEU A 129 -14.14 -16.30 7.01
C LEU A 129 -15.03 -16.31 5.76
N GLY A 130 -15.03 -15.20 5.00
CA GLY A 130 -15.66 -15.16 3.68
C GLY A 130 -15.30 -16.41 2.88
N ALA A 131 -16.33 -17.09 2.34
CA ALA A 131 -16.27 -18.40 1.68
C ALA A 131 -15.01 -19.19 2.06
N ALA A 132 -15.04 -19.87 3.21
CA ALA A 132 -13.97 -20.75 3.65
C ALA A 132 -13.46 -21.55 2.45
N ARG A 133 -12.28 -21.19 1.91
CA ARG A 133 -11.60 -22.09 0.97
C ARG A 133 -11.52 -23.40 1.75
N GLU A 134 -11.91 -24.52 1.16
CA GLU A 134 -11.82 -25.85 1.80
C GLU A 134 -10.38 -26.14 2.32
N SER A 135 -9.40 -25.36 1.85
CA SER A 135 -8.01 -25.35 2.29
C SER A 135 -7.70 -24.49 3.53
N HIS A 136 -8.65 -23.79 4.15
CA HIS A 136 -8.42 -23.02 5.37
C HIS A 136 -8.36 -23.97 6.57
N PRO A 137 -7.18 -24.18 7.17
CA PRO A 137 -7.01 -25.14 8.25
C PRO A 137 -7.61 -24.59 9.56
N GLU A 138 -8.39 -25.43 10.26
CA GLU A 138 -9.14 -25.08 11.48
C GLU A 138 -8.32 -24.51 12.65
N LYS A 139 -6.98 -24.61 12.62
CA LYS A 139 -6.07 -24.19 13.72
C LYS A 139 -4.77 -23.58 13.20
N TRP A 140 -4.87 -22.62 12.28
CA TRP A 140 -3.67 -22.08 11.66
C TRP A 140 -3.39 -20.64 12.12
N HIS A 141 -2.19 -20.44 12.68
CA HIS A 141 -1.56 -19.14 12.85
C HIS A 141 -0.85 -18.77 11.54
N TRP A 142 -1.08 -17.57 11.00
CA TRP A 142 -0.55 -17.05 9.71
C TRP A 142 -1.35 -17.44 8.46
N CYS A 143 -2.53 -16.85 8.29
CA CYS A 143 -3.20 -16.95 7.00
C CYS A 143 -2.31 -16.39 5.89
N PRO A 144 -2.04 -17.17 4.81
CA PRO A 144 -1.37 -16.64 3.64
C PRO A 144 -2.16 -15.44 3.09
N ILE A 145 -1.45 -14.36 2.76
CA ILE A 145 -2.03 -13.21 2.09
C ILE A 145 -1.98 -13.49 0.60
N ASP A 146 -3.13 -13.43 -0.05
CA ASP A 146 -3.24 -13.56 -1.49
C ASP A 146 -2.63 -12.31 -2.14
N LEU A 147 -1.72 -12.53 -3.07
CA LEU A 147 -0.96 -11.47 -3.74
C LEU A 147 -1.15 -11.59 -5.25
N VAL A 148 -1.47 -10.46 -5.88
CA VAL A 148 -1.65 -10.35 -7.32
C VAL A 148 -0.61 -9.41 -7.91
N GLU A 149 -0.08 -9.81 -9.08
CA GLU A 149 0.77 -8.96 -9.92
C GLU A 149 -0.04 -8.52 -11.14
N THR A 150 -0.51 -7.28 -11.12
CA THR A 150 -1.37 -6.72 -12.17
C THR A 150 -0.55 -5.86 -13.12
N ASP A 151 -0.62 -6.14 -14.42
CA ASP A 151 0.05 -5.32 -15.43
C ASP A 151 -0.51 -3.89 -15.39
N THR A 152 0.39 -2.92 -15.33
CA THR A 152 0.04 -1.50 -15.33
C THR A 152 -0.50 -1.00 -16.67
N GLY A 153 -0.26 -1.74 -17.77
CA GLY A 153 -0.63 -1.33 -19.12
C GLY A 153 0.19 -0.16 -19.66
N TRP A 154 1.26 0.26 -18.99
CA TRP A 154 2.11 1.37 -19.43
C TRP A 154 2.93 1.05 -20.68
N GLY A 155 3.03 -0.23 -21.04
CA GLY A 155 3.89 -0.72 -22.10
C GLY A 155 5.38 -0.60 -21.74
N SER A 156 6.23 -0.65 -22.75
CA SER A 156 7.68 -0.58 -22.61
C SER A 156 8.18 0.80 -22.19
N VAL A 157 8.16 1.08 -20.89
CA VAL A 157 8.63 2.33 -20.29
C VAL A 157 9.86 2.10 -19.40
N TRP A 158 10.82 3.04 -19.49
CA TRP A 158 11.98 3.04 -18.60
C TRP A 158 11.76 3.84 -17.32
N GLU A 159 10.78 4.73 -17.31
CA GLU A 159 10.39 5.53 -16.16
C GLU A 159 8.91 5.93 -16.24
N HIS A 160 8.28 6.11 -15.09
CA HIS A 160 6.87 6.53 -15.00
C HIS A 160 6.62 7.32 -13.72
N ALA A 161 5.63 8.22 -13.73
CA ALA A 161 5.15 8.85 -12.50
C ALA A 161 4.33 7.84 -11.69
N VAL A 162 4.49 7.79 -10.37
CA VAL A 162 3.82 6.78 -9.54
C VAL A 162 3.20 7.39 -8.30
N ASP A 163 2.12 6.76 -7.85
CA ASP A 163 1.42 7.00 -6.59
C ASP A 163 1.06 5.64 -5.95
N ALA A 164 0.21 5.63 -4.93
CA ALA A 164 -0.25 4.41 -4.28
C ALA A 164 -1.70 4.02 -4.62
N THR A 165 -2.23 4.46 -5.77
CA THR A 165 -3.60 4.13 -6.19
C THR A 165 -3.75 2.62 -6.37
N GLY A 166 -4.57 1.99 -5.53
CA GLY A 166 -4.87 0.57 -5.61
C GLY A 166 -5.79 0.24 -6.78
N THR A 167 -5.76 -1.03 -7.21
CA THR A 167 -6.71 -1.58 -8.19
C THR A 167 -7.75 -2.50 -7.54
N THR A 168 -7.45 -3.01 -6.34
CA THR A 168 -8.29 -3.96 -5.60
C THR A 168 -8.98 -3.33 -4.38
N THR A 169 -8.80 -2.03 -4.16
CA THR A 169 -9.30 -1.30 -2.99
C THR A 169 -9.84 0.08 -3.39
N THR A 170 -10.62 0.71 -2.51
CA THR A 170 -11.11 2.07 -2.69
C THR A 170 -9.96 3.06 -2.90
N ASP A 171 -10.06 3.90 -3.93
CA ASP A 171 -9.09 4.96 -4.19
C ASP A 171 -9.33 6.17 -3.27
N TYR A 172 -8.33 6.51 -2.47
CA TYR A 172 -8.31 7.66 -1.60
C TYR A 172 -7.41 8.79 -2.13
N GLY A 173 -7.38 8.97 -3.45
CA GLY A 173 -6.58 10.00 -4.11
C GLY A 173 -5.09 9.68 -4.12
N GLY A 174 -4.74 8.40 -4.29
CA GLY A 174 -3.36 7.92 -4.33
C GLY A 174 -2.66 7.79 -2.98
N LEU A 175 -3.40 7.87 -1.86
CA LEU A 175 -2.92 7.47 -0.53
C LEU A 175 -2.72 5.96 -0.44
N GLY A 176 -1.85 5.52 0.48
CA GLY A 176 -1.64 4.10 0.74
C GLY A 176 -0.22 3.62 0.45
N THR A 177 -0.10 2.35 0.11
CA THR A 177 1.15 1.67 -0.23
C THR A 177 1.02 0.98 -1.58
N MET A 178 2.02 1.14 -2.45
CA MET A 178 2.09 0.40 -3.71
C MET A 178 3.48 -0.18 -3.92
N ARG A 179 3.53 -1.39 -4.47
CA ARG A 179 4.76 -2.11 -4.79
C ARG A 179 4.83 -2.37 -6.27
N PHE A 180 6.05 -2.43 -6.80
CA PHE A 180 6.27 -2.60 -8.23
C PHE A 180 7.19 -3.77 -8.52
N VAL A 181 6.80 -4.54 -9.53
CA VAL A 181 7.60 -5.63 -10.12
C VAL A 181 7.87 -5.25 -11.57
N VAL A 182 9.05 -5.58 -12.07
CA VAL A 182 9.42 -5.38 -13.47
C VAL A 182 9.82 -6.70 -14.09
N HIS A 183 9.29 -6.91 -15.29
CA HIS A 183 9.68 -7.96 -16.21
C HIS A 183 10.43 -7.36 -17.40
N VAL A 184 11.50 -8.03 -17.82
CA VAL A 184 12.28 -7.68 -19.01
C VAL A 184 12.42 -8.89 -19.90
N ALA A 185 11.92 -8.79 -21.13
CA ALA A 185 12.20 -9.75 -22.18
C ALA A 185 13.28 -9.22 -23.15
N GLN A 186 14.29 -10.05 -23.39
CA GLN A 186 15.38 -9.84 -24.35
C GLN A 186 15.49 -11.06 -25.27
N GLY A 187 14.76 -11.03 -26.39
CA GLY A 187 14.65 -12.19 -27.27
C GLY A 187 13.90 -13.33 -26.56
N LYS A 188 14.56 -14.47 -26.35
CA LYS A 188 13.98 -15.63 -25.61
C LYS A 188 14.26 -15.61 -24.10
N ARG A 189 14.99 -14.60 -23.61
CA ARG A 189 15.38 -14.51 -22.21
C ARG A 189 14.43 -13.58 -21.48
N GLU A 190 13.92 -14.04 -20.35
CA GLU A 190 13.05 -13.29 -19.46
C GLU A 190 13.73 -13.15 -18.11
N VAL A 191 13.65 -11.95 -17.52
CA VAL A 191 14.23 -11.65 -16.22
C VAL A 191 13.22 -10.82 -15.43
N TRP A 192 12.96 -11.24 -14.20
CA TRP A 192 12.01 -10.60 -13.29
C TRP A 192 12.76 -9.95 -12.12
N SER A 193 12.25 -8.82 -11.64
CA SER A 193 12.65 -8.29 -10.34
C SER A 193 11.99 -9.09 -9.23
N ARG A 194 12.36 -8.81 -7.98
CA ARG A 194 11.66 -9.39 -6.83
C ARG A 194 10.18 -9.02 -6.85
N GLY A 195 9.31 -9.99 -6.64
CA GLY A 195 7.86 -9.85 -6.60
C GLY A 195 7.22 -10.68 -5.49
N ARG A 196 6.10 -11.33 -5.79
CA ARG A 196 5.33 -12.14 -4.82
C ARG A 196 6.13 -13.32 -4.23
N GLU A 197 7.14 -13.81 -4.93
CA GLU A 197 8.03 -14.87 -4.45
C GLU A 197 8.92 -14.40 -3.28
N HIS A 198 9.05 -13.09 -3.07
CA HIS A 198 9.75 -12.48 -1.94
C HIS A 198 8.85 -12.33 -0.70
N ALA A 199 8.13 -13.41 -0.37
CA ALA A 199 7.24 -13.51 0.78
C ALA A 199 7.75 -14.49 1.84
N ASP A 200 7.23 -14.39 3.06
CA ASP A 200 7.30 -15.40 4.12
C ASP A 200 5.90 -15.62 4.73
N LYS A 201 5.83 -16.33 5.86
CA LYS A 201 4.57 -16.60 6.57
C LYS A 201 3.83 -15.32 7.00
N ALA A 202 4.53 -14.21 7.19
CA ALA A 202 3.92 -12.92 7.53
C ALA A 202 3.60 -12.08 6.28
N GLY A 203 3.64 -12.68 5.09
CA GLY A 203 3.43 -12.04 3.79
C GLY A 203 4.72 -11.42 3.23
N LEU A 204 4.63 -10.30 2.52
CA LEU A 204 5.77 -9.73 1.79
C LEU A 204 6.90 -9.31 2.74
N ARG A 205 8.14 -9.67 2.36
CA ARG A 205 9.34 -9.24 3.08
C ARG A 205 9.72 -7.81 2.69
N ARG A 206 10.50 -7.16 3.54
CA ARG A 206 11.11 -5.86 3.25
C ARG A 206 12.06 -5.91 2.06
N GLY A 207 12.32 -4.74 1.49
CA GLY A 207 13.26 -4.57 0.37
C GLY A 207 12.63 -4.79 -1.00
N LEU A 208 11.29 -4.78 -1.08
CA LEU A 208 10.57 -4.59 -2.32
C LEU A 208 10.50 -3.09 -2.66
N PRO A 209 10.57 -2.72 -3.94
CA PRO A 209 10.35 -1.35 -4.39
C PRO A 209 8.94 -0.90 -4.01
N THR A 210 8.85 -0.08 -2.96
CA THR A 210 7.58 0.30 -2.35
C THR A 210 7.47 1.82 -2.26
N VAL A 211 6.37 2.40 -2.72
CA VAL A 211 5.99 3.79 -2.42
C VAL A 211 4.93 3.77 -1.33
N ARG A 212 5.11 4.59 -0.29
CA ARG A 212 4.11 4.85 0.75
C ARG A 212 3.74 6.32 0.74
N VAL A 213 2.47 6.60 0.51
CA VAL A 213 1.91 7.94 0.38
C VAL A 213 1.03 8.23 1.58
N ARG A 214 1.42 9.23 2.36
CA ARG A 214 0.68 9.67 3.55
C ARG A 214 -0.02 11.00 3.31
N ARG A 215 -1.14 11.22 3.99
CA ARG A 215 -1.88 12.49 3.92
C ARG A 215 -1.08 13.68 4.46
N ASP A 216 -0.52 13.53 5.67
CA ASP A 216 0.19 14.58 6.40
C ASP A 216 1.18 13.97 7.42
N ASP A 217 1.90 14.80 8.17
CA ASP A 217 2.90 14.37 9.17
C ASP A 217 2.30 14.12 10.58
N THR A 218 0.98 14.00 10.71
CA THR A 218 0.32 13.58 11.95
C THR A 218 0.26 12.06 12.06
N ALA A 219 -0.05 11.53 13.25
CA ALA A 219 -0.26 10.10 13.42
C ALA A 219 -1.37 9.55 12.50
N VAL A 220 -2.48 10.28 12.33
CA VAL A 220 -3.56 9.90 11.40
C VAL A 220 -3.05 9.92 9.97
N GLY A 221 -2.26 10.95 9.61
CA GLY A 221 -1.60 11.01 8.32
C GLY A 221 -0.76 9.77 8.02
N TYR A 222 0.06 9.32 8.98
CA TYR A 222 0.82 8.08 8.81
C TYR A 222 -0.06 6.83 8.68
N MET A 223 -1.20 6.75 9.37
CA MET A 223 -2.13 5.60 9.21
C MET A 223 -2.64 5.47 7.77
N THR A 224 -2.76 6.59 7.03
CA THR A 224 -3.17 6.55 5.62
C THR A 224 -2.15 5.89 4.69
N GLU A 225 -0.89 5.67 5.13
CA GLU A 225 0.07 4.83 4.37
C GLU A 225 -0.44 3.38 4.23
N LEU A 226 -1.37 2.95 5.09
CA LEU A 226 -1.95 1.61 5.10
C LEU A 226 -3.36 1.54 4.50
N ILE A 227 -3.91 2.62 3.94
CA ILE A 227 -5.34 2.69 3.58
C ILE A 227 -5.80 1.66 2.52
N ASN A 228 -4.85 1.10 1.77
CA ASN A 228 -5.09 0.09 0.75
C ASN A 228 -4.43 -1.27 1.07
N VAL A 229 -4.01 -1.50 2.32
CA VAL A 229 -3.51 -2.81 2.76
C VAL A 229 -4.65 -3.56 3.45
N PRO A 230 -4.71 -4.90 3.35
CA PRO A 230 -5.86 -5.65 3.83
C PRO A 230 -5.92 -5.68 5.38
N TYR A 231 -7.13 -5.92 5.89
CA TYR A 231 -7.33 -6.28 7.28
C TYR A 231 -6.74 -7.66 7.57
N VAL A 232 -5.97 -7.76 8.66
CA VAL A 232 -5.43 -9.03 9.15
C VAL A 232 -5.74 -9.15 10.63
N PHE A 233 -6.70 -9.99 11.01
CA PHE A 233 -7.07 -10.19 12.41
C PHE A 233 -5.90 -10.78 13.20
N GLY A 234 -5.51 -10.09 14.28
CA GLY A 234 -4.32 -10.43 15.03
C GLY A 234 -3.05 -10.31 14.19
N SER A 235 -2.97 -9.27 13.35
CA SER A 235 -1.75 -8.99 12.58
C SER A 235 -0.54 -9.04 13.51
N SER A 236 0.56 -9.62 13.06
CA SER A 236 1.65 -9.98 13.98
C SER A 236 3.03 -9.89 13.33
N SER A 237 4.07 -10.17 14.12
CA SER A 237 5.47 -10.21 13.66
C SER A 237 5.93 -11.66 13.53
N PRO A 238 6.70 -12.05 12.49
CA PRO A 238 7.15 -13.44 12.33
C PRO A 238 8.12 -13.91 13.43
N GLY A 239 8.63 -12.98 14.25
CA GLY A 239 9.31 -13.19 15.53
C GLY A 239 9.00 -12.06 16.52
N ASP A 240 9.73 -11.95 17.64
CA ASP A 240 9.36 -11.05 18.75
C ASP A 240 9.65 -9.55 18.53
N ALA A 241 10.11 -9.18 17.34
CA ALA A 241 10.52 -7.82 17.04
C ALA A 241 9.35 -6.96 16.53
N ASN A 242 8.91 -6.00 17.36
CA ASN A 242 7.94 -4.95 16.98
C ASN A 242 8.32 -4.16 15.71
N THR A 243 9.58 -4.20 15.28
CA THR A 243 10.06 -3.52 14.08
C THR A 243 9.79 -4.29 12.79
N ASP A 244 9.29 -5.51 12.86
CA ASP A 244 9.04 -6.38 11.71
C ASP A 244 7.59 -6.87 11.64
N HIS A 245 6.68 -6.13 12.28
CA HIS A 245 5.24 -6.36 12.27
C HIS A 245 4.65 -6.28 10.86
N GLN A 246 3.57 -7.01 10.58
CA GLN A 246 2.87 -6.92 9.29
C GLN A 246 2.47 -5.48 8.92
N ALA A 247 2.03 -4.68 9.90
CA ALA A 247 1.78 -3.26 9.72
C ALA A 247 3.04 -2.47 9.34
N GLU A 248 4.20 -2.76 9.98
CA GLU A 248 5.48 -2.13 9.62
C GLU A 248 5.94 -2.50 8.20
N ARG A 249 5.59 -3.70 7.73
CA ARG A 249 5.82 -4.17 6.36
C ARG A 249 4.79 -3.64 5.35
N ALA A 250 3.74 -2.96 5.82
CA ALA A 250 2.55 -2.55 5.04
C ALA A 250 1.89 -3.73 4.31
N VAL A 251 1.85 -4.88 4.96
CA VAL A 251 1.30 -6.12 4.42
C VAL A 251 -0.14 -6.35 4.89
N GLY A 252 -0.48 -5.83 6.06
CA GLY A 252 -1.82 -5.85 6.63
C GLY A 252 -1.80 -5.32 8.05
N ALA A 253 -2.96 -4.97 8.59
CA ALA A 253 -3.11 -4.51 9.96
C ALA A 253 -4.47 -4.93 10.53
N ASP A 254 -4.53 -5.14 11.84
CA ASP A 254 -5.80 -5.12 12.56
C ASP A 254 -6.15 -3.68 13.01
N CYS A 255 -7.30 -3.54 13.67
CA CYS A 255 -7.80 -2.25 14.14
C CYS A 255 -6.82 -1.51 15.06
N ALA A 256 -6.19 -2.22 16.00
CA ALA A 256 -5.29 -1.63 16.98
C ALA A 256 -3.89 -1.43 16.39
N ASP A 257 -3.46 -2.34 15.52
CA ASP A 257 -2.17 -2.28 14.85
C ASP A 257 -2.10 -1.11 13.88
N LEU A 258 -3.21 -0.75 13.21
CA LEU A 258 -3.31 0.49 12.43
C LEU A 258 -2.99 1.71 13.31
N ILE A 259 -3.59 1.79 14.51
CA ILE A 259 -3.36 2.89 15.45
C ILE A 259 -1.90 2.93 15.91
N VAL A 260 -1.37 1.77 16.31
CA VAL A 260 0.00 1.65 16.80
C VAL A 260 0.99 2.01 15.69
N TYR A 261 0.77 1.56 14.45
CA TYR A 261 1.56 1.92 13.29
C TYR A 261 1.65 3.44 13.12
N GLY A 262 0.50 4.14 13.07
CA GLY A 262 0.47 5.59 12.93
C GLY A 262 1.20 6.31 14.06
N TRP A 263 1.01 5.86 15.30
CA TRP A 263 1.73 6.39 16.47
C TRP A 263 3.24 6.19 16.37
N ARG A 264 3.69 4.99 15.98
CA ARG A 264 5.11 4.65 15.86
C ARG A 264 5.78 5.41 14.73
N ARG A 265 5.13 5.54 13.58
CA ARG A 265 5.60 6.37 12.46
C ARG A 265 5.68 7.85 12.83
N ALA A 266 4.80 8.33 13.72
CA ALA A 266 4.88 9.64 14.34
C ALA A 266 5.91 9.74 15.49
N GLY A 267 6.79 8.75 15.67
CA GLY A 267 7.89 8.77 16.64
C GLY A 267 7.53 8.28 18.05
N ARG A 268 6.30 7.78 18.28
CA ARG A 268 5.88 7.29 19.60
C ARG A 268 6.40 5.87 19.85
N LYS A 269 6.83 5.60 21.08
CA LYS A 269 7.32 4.29 21.50
C LYS A 269 6.18 3.46 22.12
N VAL A 270 5.35 2.88 21.26
CA VAL A 270 4.22 2.02 21.67
C VAL A 270 4.45 0.62 21.09
N PRO A 271 4.39 -0.46 21.90
CA PRO A 271 4.39 -1.82 21.39
C PRO A 271 3.03 -2.15 20.75
N TYR A 272 3.03 -3.07 19.78
CA TYR A 272 1.78 -3.60 19.23
C TYR A 272 0.96 -4.29 20.33
N THR A 273 -0.35 -4.11 20.27
CA THR A 273 -1.28 -4.50 21.32
C THR A 273 -2.69 -4.52 20.75
N TYR A 274 -3.64 -5.08 21.50
CA TYR A 274 -5.05 -5.13 21.12
C TYR A 274 -5.80 -3.82 21.47
N SER A 275 -7.01 -3.64 20.94
CA SER A 275 -7.79 -2.39 21.06
C SER A 275 -7.94 -1.89 22.51
N GLN A 276 -8.24 -2.76 23.47
CA GLN A 276 -8.33 -2.36 24.89
C GLN A 276 -6.94 -2.16 25.53
N GLY A 277 -5.90 -2.80 25.02
CA GLY A 277 -4.51 -2.59 25.44
C GLY A 277 -4.05 -1.14 25.25
N LEU A 278 -4.60 -0.44 24.24
CA LEU A 278 -4.36 0.99 23.98
C LEU A 278 -4.77 1.90 25.16
N LYS A 279 -5.67 1.45 26.04
CA LYS A 279 -6.07 2.21 27.25
C LYS A 279 -4.90 2.47 28.19
N LYS A 280 -3.85 1.63 28.18
CA LYS A 280 -2.61 1.83 28.95
C LYS A 280 -1.83 3.07 28.48
N TYR A 281 -1.90 3.39 27.19
CA TYR A 281 -1.17 4.49 26.54
C TYR A 281 -2.01 5.74 26.31
N THR A 282 -3.24 5.77 26.82
CA THR A 282 -4.19 6.86 26.56
C THR A 282 -4.89 7.31 27.83
N ARG A 283 -5.27 8.58 27.89
CA ARG A 283 -6.15 9.14 28.92
C ARG A 283 -7.58 9.17 28.38
N ARG A 284 -8.54 8.82 29.22
CA ARG A 284 -9.97 8.97 28.89
C ARG A 284 -10.31 10.45 28.90
N MET A 285 -10.98 10.91 27.85
CA MET A 285 -11.50 12.26 27.72
C MET A 285 -12.99 12.30 28.02
N ALA A 286 -13.74 11.31 27.53
CA ALA A 286 -15.16 11.14 27.76
C ALA A 286 -15.58 9.67 27.67
N THR A 287 -16.76 9.37 28.21
CA THR A 287 -17.49 8.11 28.00
C THR A 287 -18.83 8.47 27.35
N VAL A 288 -19.19 7.84 26.24
CA VAL A 288 -20.49 7.96 25.60
C VAL A 288 -21.29 6.70 25.91
N LEU A 289 -22.55 6.86 26.32
CA LEU A 289 -23.42 5.76 26.75
C LEU A 289 -24.76 5.82 26.00
N GLY A 290 -25.04 4.81 25.17
CA GLY A 290 -26.36 4.58 24.58
C GLY A 290 -26.90 5.71 23.70
N ASP A 291 -26.03 6.59 23.20
CA ASP A 291 -26.43 7.83 22.55
C ASP A 291 -26.55 7.65 21.03
N GLN A 292 -27.78 7.70 20.53
CA GLN A 292 -28.10 7.73 19.09
C GLN A 292 -28.53 9.13 18.62
N SER A 293 -28.26 10.17 19.41
CA SER A 293 -28.54 11.53 18.97
C SER A 293 -27.53 11.98 17.90
N ASP A 294 -27.92 13.01 17.13
CA ASP A 294 -27.05 13.60 16.10
C ASP A 294 -25.72 14.12 16.67
N VAL A 295 -25.68 14.44 17.97
CA VAL A 295 -24.51 14.96 18.67
C VAL A 295 -24.23 14.09 19.89
N TYR A 296 -23.13 13.34 19.85
CA TYR A 296 -22.74 12.47 20.96
C TYR A 296 -22.46 13.26 22.24
N ARG A 297 -22.94 12.73 23.36
CA ARG A 297 -22.81 13.30 24.71
C ARG A 297 -22.00 12.39 25.62
N ASN A 298 -21.35 13.01 26.60
CA ASN A 298 -20.71 12.26 27.67
C ASN A 298 -21.73 11.70 28.67
N ASP A 299 -21.24 10.92 29.63
CA ASP A 299 -21.98 10.37 30.77
C ASP A 299 -22.63 11.42 31.68
N ALA A 300 -22.24 12.69 31.58
CA ALA A 300 -22.89 13.82 32.23
C ALA A 300 -23.94 14.55 31.34
N GLY A 301 -24.25 14.01 30.16
CA GLY A 301 -25.19 14.59 29.19
C GLY A 301 -24.66 15.80 28.42
N GLN A 302 -23.37 16.13 28.55
CA GLN A 302 -22.74 17.27 27.87
C GLN A 302 -22.27 16.86 26.47
N PRO A 303 -22.50 17.69 25.43
CA PRO A 303 -22.08 17.40 24.08
C PRO A 303 -20.55 17.39 23.96
N LEU A 304 -20.01 16.47 23.15
CA LEU A 304 -18.58 16.35 22.93
C LEU A 304 -18.11 17.37 21.89
N ARG A 305 -17.45 18.45 22.32
CA ARG A 305 -17.02 19.54 21.44
C ARG A 305 -15.58 19.33 20.95
N PHE A 306 -15.36 19.58 19.67
CA PHE A 306 -14.01 19.59 19.10
C PHE A 306 -13.13 20.68 19.75
N GLY A 307 -11.89 20.31 20.07
CA GLY A 307 -10.93 21.16 20.78
C GLY A 307 -11.03 21.10 22.30
N LYS A 308 -12.08 20.50 22.87
CA LYS A 308 -12.25 20.34 24.31
C LYS A 308 -12.31 18.85 24.69
N GLU A 309 -13.43 18.19 24.45
CA GLU A 309 -13.64 16.77 24.79
C GLU A 309 -13.08 15.83 23.70
N VAL A 310 -13.08 16.27 22.43
CA VAL A 310 -12.59 15.47 21.29
C VAL A 310 -11.63 16.29 20.42
N ALA A 311 -10.71 15.63 19.75
CA ALA A 311 -9.81 16.22 18.76
C ALA A 311 -9.46 15.18 17.68
N VAL A 312 -9.01 15.66 16.52
CA VAL A 312 -8.40 14.80 15.49
C VAL A 312 -7.22 14.03 16.10
N GLY A 313 -7.19 12.73 15.87
CA GLY A 313 -6.22 11.81 16.46
C GLY A 313 -6.62 11.22 17.82
N ASP A 314 -7.75 11.63 18.41
CA ASP A 314 -8.34 10.90 19.53
C ASP A 314 -8.92 9.57 19.05
N LEU A 315 -8.85 8.57 19.92
CA LEU A 315 -9.37 7.24 19.69
C LEU A 315 -10.80 7.13 20.18
N LEU A 316 -11.62 6.39 19.46
CA LEU A 316 -12.92 5.90 19.89
C LEU A 316 -12.75 4.40 20.18
N ILE A 317 -12.80 4.01 21.45
CA ILE A 317 -12.54 2.62 21.87
C ILE A 317 -13.81 1.99 22.46
N TRP A 318 -14.18 0.82 21.96
CA TRP A 318 -15.26 0.01 22.50
C TRP A 318 -14.92 -1.48 22.47
N LYS A 319 -15.84 -2.34 22.91
CA LYS A 319 -15.58 -3.77 23.05
C LYS A 319 -15.23 -4.38 21.69
N GLY A 320 -13.98 -4.82 21.54
CA GLY A 320 -13.49 -5.52 20.36
C GLY A 320 -12.91 -4.65 19.25
N HIS A 321 -13.07 -3.32 19.26
CA HIS A 321 -12.65 -2.46 18.15
C HIS A 321 -12.13 -1.08 18.58
N VAL A 322 -11.46 -0.41 17.67
CA VAL A 322 -10.99 0.98 17.81
C VAL A 322 -11.02 1.71 16.47
N ALA A 323 -11.42 2.97 16.51
CA ALA A 323 -11.29 3.92 15.40
C ALA A 323 -10.51 5.17 15.86
N VAL A 324 -9.99 5.95 14.92
CA VAL A 324 -9.40 7.27 15.19
C VAL A 324 -10.21 8.37 14.54
N VAL A 325 -10.43 9.48 15.25
CA VAL A 325 -11.04 10.69 14.71
C VAL A 325 -10.11 11.28 13.64
N ALA A 326 -10.55 11.28 12.39
CA ALA A 326 -9.71 11.62 11.24
C ALA A 326 -9.88 13.06 10.77
N GLY A 327 -10.93 13.74 11.22
CA GLY A 327 -11.26 15.14 10.94
C GLY A 327 -12.38 15.64 11.88
N ALA A 328 -12.77 16.89 11.69
CA ALA A 328 -13.95 17.48 12.32
C ALA A 328 -14.99 17.77 11.23
N ASP A 329 -16.26 17.59 11.54
CA ASP A 329 -17.33 18.06 10.68
C ASP A 329 -17.54 19.59 10.86
N ARG A 330 -18.54 20.16 10.17
CA ARG A 330 -18.87 21.59 10.27
C ARG A 330 -19.64 21.96 11.55
N SER A 331 -20.16 20.99 12.29
CA SER A 331 -20.94 21.25 13.51
C SER A 331 -20.06 21.70 14.67
N GLY A 332 -18.78 21.29 14.68
CA GLY A 332 -17.85 21.52 15.79
C GLY A 332 -18.06 20.54 16.96
N TYR A 333 -18.88 19.52 16.78
CA TYR A 333 -19.16 18.46 17.76
C TYR A 333 -18.84 17.07 17.18
N LEU A 334 -18.70 16.07 18.05
CA LEU A 334 -18.67 14.68 17.63
C LEU A 334 -20.10 14.26 17.23
N THR A 335 -20.26 13.82 15.98
CA THR A 335 -21.53 13.45 15.35
C THR A 335 -21.37 12.14 14.57
N SER A 336 -22.48 11.56 14.11
CA SER A 336 -22.47 10.42 13.18
C SER A 336 -21.78 10.74 11.85
N ASP A 337 -21.71 12.02 11.45
CA ASP A 337 -21.03 12.47 10.24
C ASP A 337 -19.53 12.74 10.44
N THR A 338 -19.03 12.64 11.67
CA THR A 338 -17.61 12.88 11.95
C THR A 338 -16.75 11.84 11.24
N PRO A 339 -15.77 12.27 10.42
CA PRO A 339 -14.92 11.33 9.70
C PRO A 339 -13.97 10.62 10.65
N VAL A 340 -13.92 9.30 10.54
CA VAL A 340 -13.05 8.42 11.28
C VAL A 340 -12.26 7.51 10.34
N LEU A 341 -11.08 7.10 10.79
CA LEU A 341 -10.27 6.09 10.13
C LEU A 341 -10.24 4.84 11.00
N HIS A 342 -10.58 3.69 10.42
CA HIS A 342 -10.53 2.39 11.09
C HIS A 342 -10.32 1.30 10.04
N THR A 343 -10.15 0.06 10.48
CA THR A 343 -10.12 -1.12 9.60
C THR A 343 -10.80 -2.27 10.32
N VAL A 344 -11.76 -2.90 9.65
CA VAL A 344 -12.48 -4.06 10.17
C VAL A 344 -13.04 -4.82 8.99
N VAL A 345 -12.66 -6.09 8.86
CA VAL A 345 -12.96 -6.94 7.69
C VAL A 345 -12.26 -6.49 6.41
N GLU A 346 -12.40 -5.22 6.03
CA GLU A 346 -11.83 -4.62 4.84
C GLU A 346 -10.58 -3.80 5.14
N ALA A 347 -9.85 -3.42 4.08
CA ALA A 347 -8.74 -2.46 4.16
C ALA A 347 -9.17 -1.18 4.91
N PRO A 348 -8.24 -0.41 5.51
CA PRO A 348 -8.64 0.76 6.28
C PRO A 348 -9.50 1.75 5.50
N GLU A 349 -10.55 2.23 6.14
CA GLU A 349 -11.55 3.09 5.51
C GLU A 349 -11.60 4.45 6.19
N LEU A 350 -11.79 5.49 5.39
CA LEU A 350 -12.09 6.83 5.87
C LEU A 350 -13.59 7.09 5.65
N GLU A 351 -14.39 6.94 6.69
CA GLU A 351 -15.84 7.06 6.59
C GLU A 351 -16.47 7.81 7.77
N PRO A 352 -17.74 8.23 7.66
CA PRO A 352 -18.48 8.80 8.79
C PRO A 352 -18.64 7.80 9.94
N LEU A 353 -18.51 8.27 11.18
CA LEU A 353 -18.65 7.48 12.40
C LEU A 353 -19.93 6.62 12.44
N GLY A 354 -21.05 7.16 11.98
CA GLY A 354 -22.35 6.49 11.97
C GLY A 354 -22.51 5.43 10.88
N LYS A 355 -21.56 5.30 9.94
CA LYS A 355 -21.58 4.28 8.88
C LYS A 355 -20.80 3.02 9.22
N MET A 356 -20.02 3.03 10.31
CA MET A 356 -19.22 1.89 10.73
C MET A 356 -20.07 0.63 10.93
N GLY A 357 -19.98 -0.30 9.98
CA GLY A 357 -20.82 -1.49 9.92
C GLY A 357 -20.54 -2.53 11.02
N PHE A 358 -19.34 -2.53 11.61
CA PHE A 358 -18.95 -3.54 12.60
C PHE A 358 -19.10 -3.06 14.04
N GLY A 359 -20.23 -3.45 14.64
CA GLY A 359 -20.40 -3.44 16.09
C GLY A 359 -20.18 -2.08 16.75
N PHE A 360 -20.43 -0.97 16.03
CA PHE A 360 -20.52 0.33 16.67
C PHE A 360 -21.67 0.27 17.68
N PRO A 361 -21.37 0.19 18.99
CA PRO A 361 -22.22 -0.53 19.91
C PRO A 361 -23.27 0.40 20.48
N ASP A 362 -24.40 0.63 19.80
CA ASP A 362 -25.50 1.47 20.31
C ASP A 362 -25.04 2.85 20.84
N GLY A 363 -23.89 3.37 20.39
CA GLY A 363 -23.27 4.60 20.92
C GLY A 363 -22.37 4.46 22.17
N ASN A 364 -22.05 3.25 22.64
CA ASN A 364 -21.23 2.99 23.83
C ASN A 364 -19.71 2.95 23.55
N PHE A 365 -19.00 4.05 23.71
CA PHE A 365 -17.54 4.09 23.51
C PHE A 365 -16.83 5.09 24.43
N GLU A 366 -15.52 4.93 24.56
CA GLU A 366 -14.66 5.90 25.23
C GLU A 366 -13.92 6.75 24.20
N VAL A 367 -13.95 8.07 24.38
CA VAL A 367 -13.03 8.98 23.69
C VAL A 367 -11.73 9.01 24.48
N ARG A 368 -10.62 8.66 23.84
CA ARG A 368 -9.32 8.57 24.49
C ARG A 368 -8.21 9.27 23.72
N ARG A 369 -7.38 10.02 24.44
CA ARG A 369 -6.24 10.74 23.87
C ARG A 369 -4.93 10.09 24.26
N TYR A 370 -3.97 10.01 23.35
CA TYR A 370 -2.62 9.50 23.64
C TYR A 370 -1.98 10.22 24.84
N ARG A 371 -1.31 9.45 25.73
CA ARG A 371 -0.51 9.95 26.86
C ARG A 371 0.93 10.10 26.38
N GLY A 372 1.25 11.26 25.82
CA GLY A 372 2.62 11.62 25.50
C GLY A 372 2.74 13.13 25.32
N LYS A 373 3.92 13.66 25.65
CA LYS A 373 4.29 15.03 25.33
C LYS A 373 4.54 15.16 23.84
#